data_AF-A0A6A6DYV6-F1
#
_entry.id   AF-A0A6A6DYV6-F1
#
_cell.length_a   1.000
_cell.length_b   1.000
_cell.length_c   1.000
_cell.angle_alpha   90.00
_cell.angle_beta   90.00
_cell.angle_gamma   90.00
#
_symmetry.space_group_name_H-M   'P 1'
#
loop_
_entity.id
_entity.type
_entity.pdbx_description
1 polymer ?
#
loop_
_entity_poly.entity_id
_entity_poly.type
_entity_poly.pdbx_seq_one_letter_code
_entity_poly.pdbx_strand_id
1 'polypeptide(L)'
;MCGPTEIDGYAFCLGVDSFNGFNKACEELQSLVCLVTYLIRGAIFRPDFFISRLGRSSLDICLLGELIDMYHAHEATECHDKVYVLLGMSSDDLSKVDLLPNYRVPWEELLQRLAKYLLSKKISVETWGGDREIAVIKSKGCIFSKVFLVQSDTVQNDREGVDVVFKNREGVLVGLFRP
;
A
#
# COMPACT_ATOMS: atom_id res chain seq x y z
N MET A 1 34.50 20.17 -13.47
CA MET A 1 33.14 20.71 -13.22
C MET A 1 32.90 20.54 -11.74
N CYS A 2 32.80 21.64 -10.98
CA CYS A 2 32.54 21.58 -9.54
C CYS A 2 31.42 22.57 -9.25
N GLY A 3 30.31 22.08 -8.74
CA GLY A 3 29.10 22.83 -8.42
C GLY A 3 28.03 21.86 -7.88
N PRO A 4 27.01 22.37 -7.18
CA PRO A 4 25.88 21.54 -6.77
C PRO A 4 25.22 20.94 -8.02
N THR A 5 25.04 19.62 -8.03
CA THR A 5 24.27 18.91 -9.06
C THR A 5 23.17 18.13 -8.37
N GLU A 6 21.97 18.19 -8.93
CA GLU A 6 20.85 17.35 -8.49
C GLU A 6 21.05 15.93 -9.04
N ILE A 7 20.73 14.92 -8.23
CA ILE A 7 20.75 13.52 -8.65
C ILE A 7 19.31 13.11 -8.92
N ASP A 8 19.07 12.56 -10.10
CA ASP A 8 17.78 11.99 -10.46
C ASP A 8 17.40 10.84 -9.49
N GLY A 9 16.12 10.78 -9.10
CA GLY A 9 15.63 9.81 -8.12
C GLY A 9 15.84 8.35 -8.55
N TYR A 10 15.69 8.06 -9.84
CA TYR A 10 15.94 6.71 -10.37
C TYR A 10 17.43 6.36 -10.30
N ALA A 11 18.31 7.29 -10.68
CA ALA A 11 19.77 7.13 -10.54
C ALA A 11 20.20 6.95 -9.07
N PHE A 12 19.58 7.67 -8.14
CA PHE A 12 19.78 7.49 -6.70
C PHE A 12 19.40 6.07 -6.26
N CYS A 13 18.21 5.58 -6.64
CA CYS A 13 17.77 4.22 -6.29
C CYS A 13 18.70 3.15 -6.84
N LEU A 14 19.17 3.25 -8.10
CA LEU A 14 20.15 2.32 -8.65
C LEU A 14 21.43 2.25 -7.82
N GLY A 15 21.87 3.39 -7.27
CA GLY A 15 23.00 3.46 -6.35
C GLY A 15 22.72 2.74 -5.01
N VAL A 16 21.52 2.93 -4.45
CA VAL A 16 21.07 2.24 -3.23
C VAL A 16 21.01 0.73 -3.42
N ASP A 17 20.47 0.26 -4.54
CA ASP A 17 20.37 -1.19 -4.84
C ASP A 17 21.74 -1.83 -5.04
N SER A 18 22.72 -1.05 -5.51
CA SER A 18 24.11 -1.48 -5.66
C SER A 18 24.88 -1.47 -4.34
N PHE A 19 24.32 -0.87 -3.29
CA PHE A 19 24.96 -0.76 -1.98
C PHE A 19 24.74 -2.02 -1.14
N ASN A 20 25.74 -2.89 -1.13
CA ASN A 20 25.71 -4.17 -0.41
C ASN A 20 25.71 -4.05 1.13
N GLY A 21 25.71 -2.83 1.69
CA GLY A 21 25.72 -2.60 3.13
C GLY A 21 24.37 -2.85 3.82
N PHE A 22 23.25 -2.73 3.11
CA PHE A 22 21.90 -2.98 3.65
C PHE A 22 21.60 -4.47 3.83
N ASN A 23 22.30 -5.35 3.11
CA ASN A 23 22.17 -6.80 3.25
C ASN A 23 22.62 -7.33 4.63
N LYS A 24 23.36 -6.52 5.40
CA LYS A 24 23.74 -6.81 6.80
C LYS A 24 22.85 -6.12 7.85
N ALA A 25 21.91 -5.29 7.42
CA ALA A 25 21.01 -4.58 8.32
C ALA A 25 19.83 -5.47 8.76
N CYS A 26 19.13 -5.04 9.81
CA CYS A 26 17.90 -5.67 10.29
C CYS A 26 16.83 -5.69 9.18
N GLU A 27 15.97 -6.73 9.17
CA GLU A 27 14.89 -6.92 8.20
C GLU A 27 13.97 -5.69 8.07
N GLU A 28 13.73 -4.98 9.18
CA GLU A 28 12.95 -3.74 9.20
C GLU A 28 13.56 -2.62 8.35
N LEU A 29 14.90 -2.47 8.40
CA LEU A 29 15.58 -1.45 7.59
C LEU A 29 15.53 -1.82 6.11
N GLN A 30 15.62 -3.09 5.77
CA GLN A 30 15.48 -3.54 4.38
C GLN A 30 14.08 -3.27 3.85
N SER A 31 13.04 -3.59 4.62
CA SER A 31 11.66 -3.28 4.26
C SER A 31 11.44 -1.79 4.02
N LEU A 32 11.95 -0.93 4.91
CA LEU A 32 11.86 0.52 4.76
C LEU A 32 12.64 1.04 3.54
N VAL A 33 13.84 0.49 3.28
CA VAL A 33 14.65 0.86 2.10
C VAL A 33 13.91 0.50 0.82
N CYS A 34 13.35 -0.72 0.72
CA CYS A 34 12.52 -1.15 -0.42
C CYS A 34 11.30 -0.23 -0.63
N LEU A 35 10.64 0.16 0.46
CA LEU A 35 9.55 1.14 0.46
C LEU A 35 9.93 2.43 -0.23
N VAL A 36 11.01 3.03 0.28
CA VAL A 36 11.44 4.37 -0.11
C VAL A 36 11.97 4.34 -1.55
N THR A 37 12.74 3.32 -1.93
CA THR A 37 13.23 3.19 -3.30
C THR A 37 12.09 2.97 -4.29
N TYR A 38 11.06 2.18 -3.94
CA TYR A 38 9.85 2.05 -4.76
C TYR A 38 9.17 3.40 -4.98
N LEU A 39 8.94 4.16 -3.91
CA LEU A 39 8.28 5.47 -3.98
C LEU A 39 9.07 6.50 -4.79
N ILE A 40 10.40 6.52 -4.65
CA ILE A 40 11.29 7.41 -5.41
C ILE A 40 11.28 7.05 -6.89
N ARG A 41 11.39 5.75 -7.23
CA ARG A 41 11.36 5.27 -8.62
C ARG A 41 10.05 5.64 -9.33
N GLY A 42 8.93 5.65 -8.62
CA GLY A 42 7.62 6.04 -9.16
C GLY A 42 7.43 7.54 -9.35
N ALA A 43 8.24 8.38 -8.69
CA ALA A 43 8.05 9.83 -8.69
C ALA A 43 8.22 10.47 -10.08
N ILE A 44 9.04 9.88 -10.96
CA ILE A 44 9.27 10.37 -12.34
C ILE A 44 8.00 10.35 -13.21
N PHE A 45 7.02 9.52 -12.86
CA PHE A 45 5.75 9.42 -13.59
C PHE A 45 4.68 10.36 -13.04
N ARG A 46 4.96 11.04 -11.93
CA ARG A 46 4.04 12.02 -11.35
C ARG A 46 4.16 13.33 -12.15
N PRO A 47 3.05 13.96 -12.53
CA PRO A 47 3.12 15.28 -13.15
C PRO A 47 3.78 16.25 -12.17
N ASP A 48 4.74 17.04 -12.67
CA ASP A 48 5.45 18.07 -11.91
C ASP A 48 4.48 19.22 -11.62
N PHE A 49 3.54 18.98 -10.70
CA PHE A 49 2.44 19.90 -10.44
C PHE A 49 2.98 21.00 -9.55
N PHE A 50 3.20 22.17 -10.15
CA PHE A 50 3.35 23.43 -9.42
C PHE A 50 2.26 23.50 -8.35
N ILE A 51 2.70 23.49 -7.09
CA ILE A 51 1.89 23.65 -5.89
C ILE A 51 1.24 25.03 -5.96
N SER A 52 0.10 25.14 -6.62
CA SER A 52 -0.80 26.30 -6.54
C SER A 52 -2.19 25.89 -6.97
N ARG A 53 -3.14 25.98 -6.03
CA ARG A 53 -4.61 25.88 -6.20
C ARG A 53 -5.17 24.48 -6.47
N LEU A 54 -5.58 23.80 -5.40
CA LEU A 54 -6.98 23.38 -5.18
C LEU A 54 -7.05 22.46 -3.97
N GLY A 55 -7.16 23.00 -2.74
CA GLY A 55 -7.77 22.38 -1.55
C GLY A 55 -7.53 20.90 -1.20
N ARG A 56 -6.59 20.20 -1.84
CA ARG A 56 -6.32 18.78 -1.68
C ARG A 56 -5.22 18.64 -0.64
N SER A 57 -5.55 18.00 0.45
CA SER A 57 -4.65 17.65 1.55
C SER A 57 -3.89 16.34 1.27
N SER A 58 -3.55 16.08 0.00
CA SER A 58 -2.93 14.83 -0.45
C SER A 58 -1.60 15.10 -1.17
N LEU A 59 -0.60 14.25 -0.93
CA LEU A 59 0.73 14.30 -1.55
C LEU A 59 0.81 13.63 -2.94
N ASP A 60 -0.30 13.06 -3.44
CA ASP A 60 -0.42 12.41 -4.75
C ASP A 60 0.66 11.34 -5.01
N ILE A 61 0.96 10.52 -4.00
CA ILE A 61 2.10 9.58 -4.03
C ILE A 61 1.73 8.29 -4.76
N CYS A 62 0.78 7.52 -4.24
CA CYS A 62 0.36 6.20 -4.71
C CYS A 62 -1.12 5.96 -4.39
N LEU A 63 -1.73 4.90 -4.94
CA LEU A 63 -3.09 4.53 -4.55
C LEU A 63 -3.13 4.10 -3.08
N LEU A 64 -4.20 4.40 -2.37
CA LEU A 64 -4.37 4.08 -0.94
C LEU A 64 -4.21 2.58 -0.69
N GLY A 65 -4.69 1.73 -1.60
CA GLY A 65 -4.51 0.28 -1.50
C GLY A 65 -3.05 -0.16 -1.55
N GLU A 66 -2.24 0.49 -2.39
CA GLU A 66 -0.79 0.22 -2.47
C GLU A 66 -0.09 0.71 -1.19
N LEU A 67 -0.46 1.87 -0.68
CA LEU A 67 0.07 2.40 0.58
C LEU A 67 -0.29 1.51 1.77
N ILE A 68 -1.50 0.99 1.83
CA ILE A 68 -1.91 0.05 2.88
C ILE A 68 -1.11 -1.26 2.78
N ASP A 69 -0.99 -1.84 1.59
CA ASP A 69 -0.19 -3.05 1.38
C ASP A 69 1.30 -2.83 1.71
N MET A 70 1.81 -1.65 1.41
CA MET A 70 3.19 -1.25 1.66
C MET A 70 3.48 -1.07 3.16
N TYR A 71 2.56 -0.48 3.93
CA TYR A 71 2.75 -0.14 5.34
C TYR A 71 2.03 -1.07 6.33
N HIS A 72 1.42 -2.17 5.88
CA HIS A 72 0.61 -3.06 6.73
C HIS A 72 1.34 -3.58 7.98
N ALA A 73 2.66 -3.81 7.88
CA ALA A 73 3.48 -4.31 8.99
C ALA A 73 3.96 -3.20 9.95
N HIS A 74 3.79 -1.93 9.60
CA HIS A 74 4.21 -0.82 10.46
C HIS A 74 3.20 -0.63 11.59
N GLU A 75 3.69 -0.38 12.80
CA GLU A 75 2.84 -0.14 13.96
C GLU A 75 2.49 1.36 14.08
N ALA A 76 1.30 1.65 14.60
CA ALA A 76 0.90 3.00 14.98
C ALA A 76 0.43 2.98 16.44
N THR A 77 0.68 4.07 17.17
CA THR A 77 0.22 4.20 18.55
C THR A 77 -1.32 4.21 18.62
N GLU A 78 -1.97 4.86 17.67
CA GLU A 78 -3.40 4.72 17.41
C GLU A 78 -3.62 4.16 16.00
N CYS A 79 -4.48 3.14 15.87
CA CYS A 79 -4.76 2.50 14.58
C CYS A 79 -5.28 3.50 13.53
N HIS A 80 -6.01 4.53 13.96
CA HIS A 80 -6.51 5.61 13.10
C HIS A 80 -5.38 6.40 12.43
N ASP A 81 -4.27 6.64 13.13
CA ASP A 81 -3.15 7.42 12.62
C ASP A 81 -2.55 6.77 11.37
N LYS A 82 -2.41 5.44 11.39
CA LYS A 82 -1.94 4.68 10.22
C LYS A 82 -2.79 4.99 8.99
N VAL A 83 -4.11 4.87 9.12
CA VAL A 83 -5.03 5.11 7.99
C VAL A 83 -4.99 6.57 7.55
N TYR A 84 -5.01 7.52 8.48
CA TYR A 84 -5.08 8.95 8.14
C TYR A 84 -3.79 9.52 7.56
N VAL A 85 -2.62 9.03 8.01
CA VAL A 85 -1.33 9.38 7.40
C VAL A 85 -1.28 8.86 5.97
N LEU A 86 -1.63 7.59 5.73
CA LEU A 86 -1.64 7.02 4.39
C LEU A 86 -2.67 7.68 3.47
N LEU A 87 -3.81 8.11 4.02
CA LEU A 87 -4.80 8.89 3.31
C LEU A 87 -4.23 10.23 2.81
N GLY A 88 -3.47 10.93 3.65
CA GLY A 88 -2.77 12.17 3.27
C GLY A 88 -1.65 11.94 2.25
N MET A 89 -1.16 10.71 2.11
CA MET A 89 -0.18 10.33 1.09
C MET A 89 -0.84 9.89 -0.22
N SER A 90 -2.07 9.37 -0.16
CA SER A 90 -2.74 8.74 -1.29
C SER A 90 -3.11 9.70 -2.43
N SER A 91 -3.07 9.24 -3.67
CA SER A 91 -3.51 9.98 -4.88
C SER A 91 -5.02 9.90 -5.14
N ASP A 92 -5.72 9.09 -4.38
CA ASP A 92 -7.14 8.81 -4.54
C ASP A 92 -8.02 10.08 -4.48
N ASP A 93 -9.11 10.08 -5.26
CA ASP A 93 -10.16 11.10 -5.11
C ASP A 93 -11.10 10.75 -3.94
N LEU A 94 -10.75 11.29 -2.78
CA LEU A 94 -11.45 11.05 -1.53
C LEU A 94 -12.69 11.94 -1.34
N SER A 95 -13.03 12.80 -2.31
CA SER A 95 -14.14 13.76 -2.21
C SER A 95 -15.51 13.10 -1.99
N LYS A 96 -15.64 11.81 -2.31
CA LYS A 96 -16.88 11.04 -2.20
C LYS A 96 -16.79 9.88 -1.22
N VAL A 97 -15.75 9.85 -0.40
CA VAL A 97 -15.41 8.72 0.45
C VAL A 97 -15.51 9.14 1.92
N ASP A 98 -16.21 8.35 2.72
CA ASP A 98 -16.38 8.59 4.16
C ASP A 98 -15.17 8.07 4.97
N LEU A 99 -13.97 8.46 4.53
CA LEU A 99 -12.68 8.10 5.13
C LEU A 99 -11.91 9.32 5.66
N LEU A 100 -12.53 10.51 5.62
CA LEU A 100 -11.88 11.73 6.13
C LEU A 100 -11.51 11.58 7.61
N PRO A 101 -10.40 12.21 8.06
CA PRO A 101 -9.94 12.12 9.43
C PRO A 101 -11.02 12.51 10.46
N ASN A 102 -11.42 11.56 11.29
CA ASN A 102 -12.37 11.75 12.37
C ASN A 102 -12.20 10.70 13.48
N TYR A 103 -11.39 11.02 14.48
CA TYR A 103 -11.11 10.17 15.64
C TYR A 103 -12.32 9.87 16.53
N ARG A 104 -13.49 10.49 16.28
CA ARG A 104 -14.74 10.12 16.97
C ARG A 104 -15.37 8.84 16.43
N VAL A 105 -14.98 8.43 15.22
CA VAL A 105 -15.46 7.19 14.60
C VAL A 105 -14.73 6.01 15.25
N PRO A 106 -15.43 5.00 15.77
CA PRO A 106 -14.80 3.80 16.30
C PRO A 106 -13.89 3.14 15.26
N TRP A 107 -12.76 2.58 15.69
CA TRP A 107 -11.80 1.93 14.80
C TRP A 107 -12.46 0.87 13.89
N GLU A 108 -13.34 0.06 14.45
CA GLU A 108 -14.10 -0.99 13.74
C GLU A 108 -14.91 -0.43 12.57
N GLU A 109 -15.52 0.74 12.75
CA GLU A 109 -16.31 1.40 11.73
C GLU A 109 -15.40 1.97 10.63
N LEU A 110 -14.28 2.60 11.01
CA LEU A 110 -13.27 3.08 10.06
C LEU A 110 -12.70 1.91 9.23
N LEU A 111 -12.34 0.81 9.87
CA LEU A 111 -11.80 -0.39 9.24
C LEU A 111 -12.81 -1.00 8.25
N GLN A 112 -14.09 -1.04 8.60
CA GLN A 112 -15.14 -1.51 7.70
C GLN A 112 -15.30 -0.58 6.47
N ARG A 113 -15.25 0.74 6.67
CA ARG A 113 -15.32 1.73 5.59
C ARG A 113 -14.11 1.58 4.66
N LEU A 114 -12.92 1.40 5.22
CA LEU A 114 -11.67 1.20 4.47
C LEU A 114 -11.72 -0.07 3.62
N ALA A 115 -12.10 -1.21 4.19
CA ALA A 115 -12.20 -2.47 3.45
C ALA A 115 -13.21 -2.38 2.29
N LYS A 116 -14.35 -1.71 2.49
CA LYS A 116 -15.35 -1.47 1.44
C LYS A 116 -14.86 -0.51 0.36
N TYR A 117 -14.02 0.45 0.73
CA TYR A 117 -13.39 1.38 -0.20
C TYR A 117 -12.39 0.66 -1.11
N LEU A 118 -11.47 -0.11 -0.52
CA LEU A 118 -10.39 -0.77 -1.25
C LEU A 118 -10.87 -1.91 -2.15
N LEU A 119 -11.90 -2.65 -1.73
CA LEU A 119 -12.32 -3.88 -2.42
C LEU A 119 -13.63 -3.70 -3.18
N SER A 120 -14.73 -3.44 -2.48
CA SER A 120 -16.03 -3.13 -3.09
C SER A 120 -17.07 -2.83 -2.00
N LYS A 121 -18.02 -1.94 -2.31
CA LYS A 121 -19.20 -1.70 -1.46
C LYS A 121 -20.10 -2.94 -1.28
N LYS A 122 -19.99 -3.95 -2.16
CA LYS A 122 -20.85 -5.14 -2.16
C LYS A 122 -20.38 -6.26 -1.22
N ILE A 123 -19.20 -6.13 -0.61
CA ILE A 123 -18.68 -7.14 0.32
C ILE A 123 -19.34 -7.01 1.70
N SER A 124 -19.46 -8.13 2.40
CA SER A 124 -19.73 -8.12 3.83
C SER A 124 -18.41 -8.04 4.58
N VAL A 125 -18.34 -7.18 5.59
CA VAL A 125 -17.14 -7.00 6.43
C VAL A 125 -17.58 -7.12 7.88
N GLU A 126 -16.97 -8.06 8.59
CA GLU A 126 -17.14 -8.28 10.02
C GLU A 126 -15.85 -7.88 10.71
N THR A 127 -15.94 -6.96 11.68
CA THR A 127 -14.82 -6.56 12.53
C THR A 127 -14.95 -7.23 13.88
N TRP A 128 -13.82 -7.50 14.53
CA TRP A 128 -13.79 -8.03 15.89
C TRP A 128 -13.63 -6.86 16.84
N GLY A 129 -14.40 -6.84 17.93
CA GLY A 129 -14.39 -5.71 18.86
C GLY A 129 -13.01 -5.40 19.45
N GLY A 130 -12.76 -4.12 19.72
CA GLY A 130 -11.52 -3.57 20.26
C GLY A 130 -10.56 -3.05 19.18
N ASP A 131 -9.35 -2.64 19.61
CA ASP A 131 -8.33 -2.04 18.73
C ASP A 131 -7.56 -3.07 17.88
N ARG A 132 -8.26 -4.13 17.42
CA ARG A 132 -7.65 -5.14 16.55
C ARG A 132 -7.69 -4.67 15.11
N GLU A 133 -6.53 -4.65 14.45
CA GLU A 133 -6.40 -4.33 13.03
C GLU A 133 -6.79 -5.53 12.14
N ILE A 134 -7.94 -6.18 12.41
CA ILE A 134 -8.38 -7.38 11.67
C ILE A 134 -9.86 -7.29 11.32
N ALA A 135 -10.16 -7.39 10.04
CA ALA A 135 -11.50 -7.58 9.52
C ALA A 135 -11.62 -8.91 8.77
N VAL A 136 -12.79 -9.55 8.89
CA VAL A 136 -13.18 -10.71 8.07
C VAL A 136 -14.02 -10.20 6.92
N ILE A 137 -13.56 -10.44 5.69
CA ILE A 137 -14.29 -10.12 4.48
C ILE A 137 -14.99 -11.36 3.97
N LYS A 138 -16.28 -11.23 3.65
CA LYS A 138 -17.07 -12.26 2.99
C LYS A 138 -17.62 -11.71 1.69
N SER A 139 -17.37 -12.39 0.58
CA SER A 139 -17.88 -12.01 -0.73
C SER A 139 -18.23 -13.23 -1.58
N LYS A 140 -19.04 -13.03 -2.61
CA LYS A 140 -19.19 -14.01 -3.70
C LYS A 140 -18.13 -13.68 -4.74
N GLY A 141 -17.37 -14.69 -5.14
CA GLY A 141 -16.32 -14.52 -6.13
C GLY A 141 -16.17 -15.74 -7.02
N CYS A 142 -15.46 -15.52 -8.12
CA CYS A 142 -14.98 -16.59 -8.98
C CYS A 142 -13.49 -16.75 -8.71
N ILE A 143 -13.06 -17.94 -8.30
CA ILE A 143 -11.65 -18.30 -8.35
C ILE A 143 -11.33 -18.48 -9.83
N PHE A 144 -10.43 -17.66 -10.35
CA PHE A 144 -10.03 -17.71 -11.76
C PHE A 144 -8.77 -18.55 -11.96
N SER A 145 -7.92 -18.62 -10.94
CA SER A 145 -6.66 -19.35 -11.00
C SER A 145 -6.10 -19.68 -9.61
N LYS A 146 -5.12 -20.58 -9.60
CA LYS A 146 -4.31 -20.93 -8.43
C LYS A 146 -2.84 -20.68 -8.76
N VAL A 147 -2.17 -19.91 -7.90
CA VAL A 147 -0.71 -19.78 -7.91
C VAL A 147 -0.08 -21.11 -7.52
N PHE A 148 0.84 -21.61 -8.35
CA PHE A 148 1.48 -22.91 -8.17
C PHE A 148 2.95 -22.80 -7.75
N LEU A 149 3.65 -21.80 -8.26
CA LEU A 149 5.06 -21.58 -7.98
C LEU A 149 5.33 -20.07 -7.95
N VAL A 150 6.13 -19.65 -6.99
CA VAL A 150 6.71 -18.31 -6.92
C VAL A 150 8.19 -18.48 -7.28
N GLN A 151 8.61 -17.94 -8.42
CA GLN A 151 10.01 -17.83 -8.79
C GLN A 151 10.50 -16.46 -8.32
N SER A 152 11.28 -16.45 -7.26
CA SER A 152 12.03 -15.27 -6.83
C SER A 152 13.19 -15.08 -7.82
N ASP A 153 13.03 -14.16 -8.77
CA ASP A 153 14.13 -13.76 -9.63
C ASP A 153 15.13 -12.99 -8.76
N THR A 154 16.31 -13.58 -8.53
CA THR A 154 17.37 -13.01 -7.68
C THR A 154 18.02 -11.76 -8.30
N VAL A 155 17.56 -11.34 -9.48
CA VAL A 155 18.05 -10.16 -10.20
C VAL A 155 17.17 -8.96 -9.87
N GLN A 156 17.43 -8.38 -8.69
CA GLN A 156 17.44 -6.93 -8.43
C GLN A 156 16.23 -6.11 -8.92
N ASN A 157 15.07 -6.74 -8.97
CA ASN A 157 13.79 -6.13 -9.21
C ASN A 157 12.84 -6.99 -8.39
N ASP A 158 12.23 -6.45 -7.34
CA ASP A 158 11.36 -7.16 -6.37
C ASP A 158 10.05 -7.70 -7.02
N ARG A 159 10.16 -8.26 -8.22
CA ARG A 159 9.10 -8.84 -9.02
C ARG A 159 9.27 -10.34 -8.95
N GLU A 160 8.38 -10.96 -8.20
CA GLU A 160 8.26 -12.41 -8.22
C GLU A 160 7.56 -12.85 -9.51
N GLY A 161 8.18 -13.80 -10.21
CA GLY A 161 7.54 -14.52 -11.30
C GLY A 161 6.54 -15.51 -10.71
N VAL A 162 5.28 -15.47 -11.18
CA VAL A 162 4.23 -16.34 -10.62
C VAL A 162 3.70 -17.26 -11.71
N ASP A 163 3.83 -18.57 -11.50
CA ASP A 163 3.19 -19.58 -12.35
C ASP A 163 1.75 -19.80 -11.89
N VAL A 164 0.82 -19.63 -12.83
CA VAL A 164 -0.61 -19.59 -12.54
C VAL A 164 -1.35 -20.67 -13.34
N VAL A 165 -2.09 -21.53 -12.63
CA VAL A 165 -2.98 -22.51 -13.27
C VAL A 165 -4.42 -22.01 -13.21
N PHE A 166 -5.02 -21.80 -14.38
CA PHE A 166 -6.41 -21.35 -14.49
C PHE A 166 -7.39 -22.45 -14.09
N LYS A 167 -8.34 -22.09 -13.23
CA LYS A 167 -9.46 -22.94 -12.80
C LYS A 167 -10.65 -22.03 -12.64
N ASN A 168 -11.78 -22.38 -13.23
CA ASN A 168 -13.02 -21.62 -13.04
C ASN A 168 -13.90 -22.35 -12.01
N ARG A 169 -14.05 -21.77 -10.82
CA ARG A 169 -15.02 -22.22 -9.81
C ARG A 169 -15.62 -21.01 -9.10
N GLU A 170 -16.95 -20.99 -9.06
CA GLU A 170 -17.69 -20.04 -8.24
C GLU A 170 -17.75 -20.51 -6.78
N GLY A 171 -17.68 -19.58 -5.85
CA GLY A 171 -17.76 -19.89 -4.43
C GLY A 171 -17.92 -18.66 -3.54
N VAL A 172 -18.10 -18.93 -2.25
CA VAL A 172 -17.99 -17.91 -1.21
C VAL A 172 -16.51 -17.77 -0.86
N LEU A 173 -15.99 -16.55 -0.95
CA LEU A 173 -14.64 -16.20 -0.53
C LEU A 173 -14.70 -15.57 0.85
N VAL A 174 -13.91 -16.12 1.77
CA VAL A 174 -13.70 -15.56 3.11
C VAL A 174 -12.22 -15.26 3.26
N GLY A 175 -11.89 -14.01 3.56
CA GLY A 175 -10.52 -13.54 3.71
C GLY A 175 -10.36 -12.69 4.97
N LEU A 176 -9.12 -12.57 5.43
CA LEU A 176 -8.75 -11.62 6.46
C LEU A 176 -8.16 -10.38 5.80
N PHE A 177 -8.51 -9.22 6.34
CA PHE A 177 -7.94 -7.93 5.96
C PHE A 177 -7.29 -7.30 7.19
N ARG A 178 -6.03 -6.88 7.01
CA ARG A 178 -5.25 -6.14 7.99
C ARG A 178 -4.63 -4.95 7.28
N PRO A 179 -5.02 -3.72 7.63
CA PRO A 179 -4.44 -2.52 7.05
C PRO A 179 -3.08 -2.14 7.63
#